data_AF-A0A6L3F0H1-F1
#
_entry.id   AF-A0A6L3F0H1-F1
#
_cell.length_a   1.000
_cell.length_b   1.000
_cell.length_c   1.000
_cell.angle_alpha   90.00
_cell.angle_beta   90.00
_cell.angle_gamma   90.00
#
_symmetry.space_group_name_H-M   'P 1'
#
loop_
_entity.id
_entity.type
_entity.pdbx_description
1 polymer ?
#
loop_
_entity_poly.entity_id
_entity_poly.type
_entity_poly.pdbx_seq_one_letter_code
_entity_poly.pdbx_strand_id
1 'polypeptide(L)'
;MIQNIKRQWGFIFAVCLSLLAYGGMVQMQWRYGTLRDGHVPETIVWYSIAFAAFILAIIWAEKRGVSMRWVWGTAVTFRLLLLFTTPTLSDDVYRYLWDGYVANQGVGPYAHPINSPELDYLDIPQRAQANNAWMASPYLPAAQFVFWG
;
A
#
# COMPACT_ATOMS: atom_id res chain seq x y z
N MET A 1 24.18 -15.84 -26.00
CA MET A 1 23.47 -15.67 -24.72
C MET A 1 24.20 -14.72 -23.75
N ILE A 2 25.50 -14.92 -23.47
CA ILE A 2 26.29 -14.13 -22.50
C ILE A 2 26.45 -12.64 -22.88
N GLN A 3 26.64 -12.33 -24.18
CA GLN A 3 26.74 -10.95 -24.68
C GLN A 3 25.47 -10.11 -24.39
N ASN A 4 24.30 -10.75 -24.39
CA ASN A 4 23.01 -10.09 -24.16
C ASN A 4 22.80 -9.77 -22.67
N ILE A 5 23.28 -10.63 -21.76
CA ILE A 5 23.30 -10.37 -20.31
C ILE A 5 24.29 -9.25 -19.97
N LYS A 6 25.49 -9.25 -20.57
CA LYS A 6 26.46 -8.15 -20.43
C LYS A 6 25.87 -6.80 -20.81
N ARG A 7 24.99 -6.79 -21.82
CA ARG A 7 24.29 -5.58 -22.20
C ARG A 7 23.44 -5.04 -21.07
N GLN A 8 22.89 -5.87 -20.16
CA GLN A 8 21.85 -5.67 -19.10
C GLN A 8 22.34 -5.31 -17.68
N TRP A 9 23.64 -5.17 -17.43
CA TRP A 9 24.17 -5.04 -16.06
C TRP A 9 23.63 -3.83 -15.29
N GLY A 10 23.46 -2.67 -15.93
CA GLY A 10 22.94 -1.49 -15.24
C GLY A 10 21.47 -1.62 -14.86
N PHE A 11 20.66 -2.30 -15.68
CA PHE A 11 19.27 -2.62 -15.32
C PHE A 11 19.22 -3.63 -14.18
N ILE A 12 20.01 -4.71 -14.25
CA ILE A 12 20.09 -5.71 -13.20
C ILE A 12 20.53 -5.07 -11.88
N PHE A 13 21.55 -4.22 -11.92
CA PHE A 13 22.01 -3.46 -10.75
C PHE A 13 20.89 -2.61 -10.15
N ALA A 14 20.17 -1.86 -10.98
CA ALA A 14 19.04 -1.04 -10.53
C ALA A 14 17.94 -1.91 -9.89
N VAL A 15 17.60 -3.06 -10.49
CA VAL A 15 16.63 -4.00 -9.94
C VAL A 15 17.11 -4.56 -8.58
N CYS A 16 18.38 -4.96 -8.47
CA CYS A 16 18.94 -5.45 -7.20
C CYS A 16 18.93 -4.37 -6.12
N LEU A 17 19.26 -3.12 -6.47
CA LEU A 17 19.21 -1.98 -5.54
C LEU A 17 17.78 -1.71 -5.07
N SER A 18 16.81 -1.75 -5.99
CA SER A 18 15.39 -1.66 -5.64
C SER A 18 14.97 -2.82 -4.74
N LEU A 19 15.36 -4.07 -5.03
CA LEU A 19 15.04 -5.22 -4.18
C LEU A 19 15.59 -5.08 -2.77
N LEU A 20 16.81 -4.57 -2.62
CA LEU A 20 17.40 -4.28 -1.32
C LEU A 20 16.60 -3.20 -0.57
N ALA A 21 16.23 -2.12 -1.25
CA ALA A 21 15.43 -1.05 -0.64
C ALA A 21 14.04 -1.54 -0.20
N TYR A 22 13.35 -2.28 -1.07
CA TYR A 22 12.06 -2.88 -0.74
C TYR A 22 12.17 -3.93 0.36
N GLY A 23 13.21 -4.76 0.37
CA GLY A 23 13.48 -5.69 1.46
C GLY A 23 13.70 -4.97 2.80
N GLY A 24 14.42 -3.84 2.79
CA GLY A 24 14.58 -2.96 3.94
C GLY A 24 13.24 -2.41 4.44
N MET A 25 12.37 -1.94 3.54
CA MET A 25 11.02 -1.48 3.89
C MET A 25 10.14 -2.60 4.46
N VAL A 26 10.17 -3.81 3.88
CA VAL A 26 9.41 -4.96 4.40
C VAL A 26 9.91 -5.39 5.77
N GLN A 27 11.23 -5.43 5.97
CA GLN A 27 11.80 -5.77 7.26
C GLN A 27 11.44 -4.73 8.32
N MET A 28 11.50 -3.44 7.95
CA MET A 28 11.10 -2.35 8.83
C MET A 28 9.60 -2.45 9.16
N GLN A 29 8.77 -2.69 8.15
CA GLN A 29 7.34 -2.90 8.29
C GLN A 29 7.02 -3.99 9.32
N TRP A 30 7.69 -5.14 9.24
CA TRP A 30 7.46 -6.26 10.17
C TRP A 30 7.94 -5.99 11.59
N ARG A 31 8.88 -5.06 11.80
CA ARG A 31 9.46 -4.78 13.13
C ARG A 31 8.80 -3.59 13.83
N TYR A 32 8.52 -2.54 13.08
CA TYR A 32 8.17 -1.22 13.62
C TYR A 32 6.97 -0.60 12.90
N GLY A 33 6.48 -1.21 11.81
CA GLY A 33 5.60 -0.54 10.85
C GLY A 33 6.38 0.43 9.96
N THR A 34 5.67 1.03 8.99
CA THR A 34 6.18 2.08 8.11
C THR A 34 5.29 3.31 8.23
N LEU A 35 5.88 4.51 8.18
CA LEU A 35 5.16 5.80 8.24
C LEU A 35 4.33 6.04 9.53
N ARG A 36 4.58 5.27 10.58
CA ARG A 36 4.06 5.48 11.93
C ARG A 36 5.24 5.62 12.89
N ASP A 37 5.05 6.40 13.94
CA ASP A 37 6.04 6.61 15.00
C ASP A 37 7.40 7.18 14.50
N GLY A 38 8.45 7.06 15.31
CA GLY A 38 9.76 7.71 15.13
C GLY A 38 10.61 7.27 13.94
N HIS A 39 10.08 6.44 13.02
CA HIS A 39 10.84 5.87 11.91
C HIS A 39 10.49 6.43 10.52
N VAL A 40 9.78 7.57 10.49
CA VAL A 40 9.47 8.28 9.23
C VAL A 40 10.73 8.59 8.41
N PRO A 41 11.85 9.09 8.99
CA PRO A 41 13.06 9.38 8.22
C PRO A 41 13.64 8.16 7.51
N GLU A 42 13.70 7.02 8.19
CA GLU A 42 14.20 5.76 7.64
C GLU A 42 13.32 5.25 6.51
N THR A 43 11.99 5.40 6.66
CA THR A 43 11.05 5.08 5.58
C THR A 43 11.33 5.95 4.35
N ILE A 44 11.52 7.26 4.53
CA ILE A 44 11.83 8.20 3.43
C ILE A 44 13.15 7.83 2.77
N VAL A 45 14.17 7.45 3.53
CA VAL A 45 15.47 7.01 2.99
C VAL A 45 15.30 5.79 2.11
N TRP A 46 14.66 4.73 2.60
CA TRP A 46 14.45 3.51 1.81
C TRP A 46 13.61 3.78 0.56
N TYR A 47 12.56 4.58 0.68
CA TYR A 47 11.73 4.99 -0.44
C TYR A 47 12.54 5.79 -1.48
N SER A 48 13.40 6.71 -1.04
CA SER A 48 14.25 7.51 -1.91
C SER A 48 15.27 6.65 -2.66
N ILE A 49 15.85 5.64 -2.00
CA ILE A 49 16.75 4.66 -2.65
C ILE A 49 15.98 3.86 -3.71
N ALA A 50 14.79 3.36 -3.37
CA ALA A 50 13.95 2.62 -4.31
C ALA A 50 13.56 3.47 -5.52
N PHE A 51 13.21 4.74 -5.30
CA PHE A 51 12.85 5.70 -6.35
C PHE A 51 14.03 6.04 -7.25
N ALA A 52 15.22 6.31 -6.69
CA ALA A 52 16.43 6.55 -7.47
C ALA A 52 16.79 5.32 -8.34
N ALA A 53 16.70 4.12 -7.77
CA ALA A 53 16.92 2.86 -8.50
C ALA A 53 15.89 2.65 -9.62
N PHE A 54 14.63 3.02 -9.41
CA PHE A 54 13.60 3.00 -10.46
C PHE A 54 13.93 3.94 -11.62
N ILE A 55 14.36 5.17 -11.34
CA ILE A 55 14.80 6.12 -12.37
C ILE A 55 16.02 5.58 -13.14
N LEU A 56 16.99 4.98 -12.45
CA LEU A 56 18.13 4.31 -13.11
C LEU A 56 17.66 3.17 -14.03
N ALA A 57 16.71 2.36 -13.59
CA ALA A 57 16.15 1.28 -14.41
C ALA A 57 15.47 1.81 -15.67
N ILE A 58 14.69 2.91 -15.58
CA ILE A 58 14.06 3.57 -16.73
C ILE A 58 15.10 4.11 -17.70
N ILE A 59 16.03 4.96 -17.23
CA ILE A 59 17.07 5.58 -18.08
C ILE A 59 17.81 4.50 -18.86
N TRP A 60 18.08 3.39 -18.18
CA TRP A 60 18.79 2.29 -18.77
C TRP A 60 17.95 1.53 -19.79
N ALA A 61 16.69 1.24 -19.45
CA ALA A 61 15.74 0.56 -20.34
C ALA A 61 15.54 1.33 -21.65
N GLU A 62 15.40 2.65 -21.57
CA GLU A 62 15.30 3.54 -22.73
C GLU A 62 16.59 3.54 -23.57
N LYS A 63 17.77 3.64 -22.93
CA LYS A 63 19.05 3.75 -23.65
C LYS A 63 19.53 2.45 -24.31
N ARG A 64 19.24 1.30 -23.70
CA ARG A 64 19.84 0.01 -24.12
C ARG A 64 18.81 -1.04 -24.51
N GLY A 65 17.52 -0.77 -24.32
CA GLY A 65 16.43 -1.72 -24.53
C GLY A 65 16.46 -2.84 -23.49
N VAL A 66 15.31 -3.08 -22.87
CA VAL A 66 15.08 -4.20 -21.96
C VAL A 66 13.98 -5.06 -22.56
N SER A 67 14.19 -6.38 -22.59
CA SER A 67 13.15 -7.28 -23.12
C SER A 67 11.94 -7.30 -22.19
N MET A 68 10.74 -7.48 -22.77
CA MET A 68 9.48 -7.55 -22.02
C MET A 68 9.51 -8.59 -20.87
N ARG A 69 10.26 -9.70 -21.03
CA ARG A 69 10.45 -10.71 -19.97
C ARG A 69 11.05 -10.14 -18.68
N TRP A 70 12.02 -9.23 -18.79
CA TRP A 70 12.64 -8.58 -17.65
C TRP A 70 11.68 -7.61 -16.98
N VAL A 71 10.92 -6.83 -17.77
CA VAL A 71 9.90 -5.92 -17.24
C VAL A 71 8.86 -6.68 -16.42
N TRP A 72 8.28 -7.74 -16.99
CA TRP A 72 7.30 -8.58 -16.28
C TRP A 72 7.90 -9.31 -15.09
N GLY A 73 9.09 -9.90 -15.25
CA GLY A 73 9.77 -10.61 -14.15
C GLY A 73 10.00 -9.69 -12.95
N THR A 74 10.51 -8.49 -13.20
CA THR A 74 10.68 -7.46 -12.16
C THR A 74 9.33 -7.05 -11.56
N ALA A 75 8.32 -6.76 -12.37
CA ALA A 75 6.99 -6.33 -11.93
C ALA A 75 6.28 -7.37 -11.06
N VAL A 76 6.39 -8.66 -11.40
CA VAL A 76 5.84 -9.78 -10.61
C VAL A 76 6.62 -9.95 -9.30
N THR A 77 7.95 -9.89 -9.37
CA THR A 77 8.81 -10.05 -8.17
C THR A 77 8.48 -9.01 -7.10
N PHE A 78 8.36 -7.74 -7.47
CA PHE A 78 7.99 -6.68 -6.50
C PHE A 78 6.58 -6.86 -5.94
N ARG A 79 5.61 -7.33 -6.74
CA ARG A 79 4.24 -7.61 -6.25
C ARG A 79 4.23 -8.76 -5.24
N LEU A 80 4.96 -9.83 -5.51
CA LEU A 80 5.07 -10.97 -4.59
C LEU A 80 5.75 -10.57 -3.28
N LEU A 81 6.77 -9.71 -3.34
CA LEU A 81 7.45 -9.19 -2.15
C LEU A 81 6.51 -8.37 -1.26
N LEU A 82 5.64 -7.56 -1.86
CA LEU A 82 4.68 -6.71 -1.12
C LEU A 82 3.43 -7.45 -0.66
N LEU A 83 3.11 -8.61 -1.23
CA LEU A 83 1.87 -9.34 -0.94
C LEU A 83 1.72 -9.71 0.55
N PHE A 84 2.84 -9.90 1.26
CA PHE A 84 2.87 -10.27 2.68
C PHE A 84 3.09 -9.08 3.62
N THR A 85 2.86 -7.85 3.14
CA THR A 85 2.91 -6.64 3.95
C THR A 85 1.51 -6.22 4.38
N THR A 86 1.39 -5.65 5.57
CA THR A 86 0.14 -5.05 6.04
C THR A 86 0.04 -3.61 5.53
N PRO A 87 -1.17 -3.13 5.18
CA PRO A 87 -1.36 -1.74 4.75
C PRO A 87 -1.02 -0.79 5.90
N THR A 88 -0.19 0.20 5.64
CA THR A 88 0.27 1.18 6.64
C THR A 88 -0.14 2.60 6.38
N LEU A 89 -0.47 2.91 5.13
CA LEU A 89 -0.65 4.29 4.70
C LEU A 89 -2.00 4.88 5.15
N SER A 90 -3.00 4.02 5.41
CA SER A 90 -4.33 4.48 5.84
C SER A 90 -5.06 3.40 6.64
N ASP A 91 -5.80 3.85 7.65
CA ASP A 91 -6.77 3.07 8.44
C ASP A 91 -8.18 3.14 7.87
N ASP A 92 -8.37 3.81 6.73
CA ASP A 92 -9.69 4.01 6.12
C ASP A 92 -10.38 2.68 5.76
N VAL A 93 -9.62 1.59 5.66
CA VAL A 93 -10.18 0.23 5.58
C VAL A 93 -11.18 -0.04 6.70
N TYR A 94 -10.88 0.34 7.95
CA TYR A 94 -11.80 0.12 9.07
C TYR A 94 -13.05 0.99 8.96
N ARG A 95 -12.90 2.19 8.41
CA ARG A 95 -14.02 3.09 8.14
C ARG A 95 -14.94 2.51 7.06
N TYR A 96 -14.39 1.96 5.98
CA TYR A 96 -15.20 1.29 4.96
C TYR A 96 -15.91 0.03 5.48
N LEU A 97 -15.24 -0.76 6.31
CA LEU A 97 -15.85 -1.93 6.97
C LEU A 97 -16.99 -1.53 7.90
N TRP A 98 -16.82 -0.45 8.66
CA TRP A 98 -17.86 0.11 9.50
C TRP A 98 -19.05 0.63 8.67
N ASP A 99 -18.79 1.46 7.67
CA ASP A 99 -19.84 2.06 6.83
C ASP A 99 -20.64 0.98 6.08
N GLY A 100 -19.97 -0.06 5.58
CA GLY A 100 -20.61 -1.24 4.98
C GLY A 100 -21.46 -2.03 5.98
N TYR A 101 -20.97 -2.22 7.21
CA TYR A 101 -21.73 -2.87 8.28
C TYR A 101 -23.01 -2.09 8.63
N VAL A 102 -22.90 -0.77 8.81
CA VAL A 102 -24.04 0.12 9.10
C VAL A 102 -25.07 0.08 7.96
N ALA A 103 -24.61 0.12 6.71
CA ALA A 103 -25.46 0.01 5.52
C ALA A 103 -26.20 -1.33 5.46
N ASN A 104 -25.52 -2.44 5.79
CA ASN A 104 -26.13 -3.77 5.84
C ASN A 104 -27.20 -3.93 6.93
N GLN A 105 -27.19 -3.06 7.94
CA GLN A 105 -28.19 -3.00 9.00
C GLN A 105 -29.34 -2.01 8.67
N GLY A 106 -29.38 -1.50 7.44
CA GLY A 106 -30.44 -0.62 6.94
C GLY A 106 -30.27 0.85 7.32
N VAL A 107 -29.13 1.23 7.92
CA VAL A 107 -28.83 2.62 8.26
C VAL A 107 -27.89 3.21 7.22
N GLY A 108 -28.17 4.44 6.78
CA GLY A 108 -27.26 5.14 5.88
C GLY A 108 -25.95 5.51 6.59
N PRO A 109 -24.76 5.24 6.03
CA PRO A 109 -23.46 5.59 6.64
C PRO A 109 -23.24 7.12 6.73
N TYR A 110 -24.12 7.90 6.10
CA TYR A 110 -24.15 9.36 6.13
C TYR A 110 -25.03 9.94 7.24
N ALA A 111 -25.84 9.12 7.90
CA ALA A 111 -26.86 9.58 8.84
C ALA A 111 -26.28 10.04 10.17
N HIS A 112 -25.25 9.33 10.67
CA HIS A 112 -24.69 9.53 11.99
C HIS A 112 -23.16 9.43 11.99
N PRO A 113 -22.46 10.19 12.85
CA PRO A 113 -21.07 9.91 13.21
C PRO A 113 -20.86 8.49 13.75
N ILE A 114 -19.63 7.97 13.70
CA ILE A 114 -19.33 6.63 14.27
C ILE A 114 -19.60 6.58 15.77
N ASN A 115 -19.25 7.64 16.50
CA ASN A 115 -19.41 7.71 17.94
C ASN A 115 -20.81 8.17 18.38
N SER A 116 -21.79 8.19 17.47
CA SER A 116 -23.16 8.54 17.79
C SER A 116 -23.82 7.45 18.65
N PRO A 117 -24.45 7.80 19.79
CA PRO A 117 -25.15 6.82 20.64
C PRO A 117 -26.25 6.05 19.90
N GLU A 118 -26.82 6.64 18.84
CA GLU A 118 -27.81 6.02 17.98
C GLU A 118 -27.28 4.76 17.29
N LEU A 119 -25.96 4.60 17.16
CA LEU A 119 -25.32 3.43 16.55
C LEU A 119 -24.81 2.43 17.59
N ASP A 120 -25.04 2.61 18.89
CA ASP A 120 -24.48 1.75 19.95
C ASP A 120 -25.03 0.32 19.93
N TYR A 121 -26.16 0.08 19.27
CA TYR A 121 -26.67 -1.26 19.02
C TYR A 121 -25.89 -2.02 17.92
N LEU A 122 -25.03 -1.32 17.18
CA LEU A 122 -24.15 -1.87 16.15
C LEU A 122 -22.73 -2.03 16.72
N ASP A 123 -22.37 -3.27 17.06
CA ASP A 123 -21.08 -3.60 17.65
C ASP A 123 -20.25 -4.50 16.73
N ILE A 124 -19.14 -3.95 16.22
CA ILE A 124 -18.10 -4.70 15.53
C ILE A 124 -16.71 -4.22 15.99
N PRO A 125 -15.70 -5.11 16.05
CA PRO A 125 -14.35 -4.73 16.48
C PRO A 125 -13.70 -3.60 15.65
N GLN A 126 -14.11 -3.45 14.40
CA GLN A 126 -13.57 -2.45 13.47
C GLN A 126 -14.05 -1.03 13.79
N ARG A 127 -15.18 -0.87 14.49
CA ARG A 127 -15.72 0.45 14.87
C ARG A 127 -14.71 1.26 15.67
N ALA A 128 -14.04 0.61 16.62
CA ALA A 128 -13.03 1.24 17.47
C ALA A 128 -11.73 1.60 16.73
N GLN A 129 -11.49 0.99 15.56
CA GLN A 129 -10.29 1.21 14.75
C GLN A 129 -10.52 2.26 13.64
N ALA A 130 -11.77 2.64 13.40
CA ALA A 130 -12.11 3.62 12.39
C ALA A 130 -11.72 5.03 12.84
N ASN A 131 -10.87 5.70 12.04
CA ASN A 131 -10.47 7.08 12.28
C ASN A 131 -11.63 8.06 12.13
N ASN A 132 -11.48 9.28 12.67
CA ASN A 132 -12.45 10.39 12.56
C ASN A 132 -13.84 10.07 13.11
N ALA A 133 -13.93 9.38 14.24
CA ALA A 133 -15.19 8.86 14.77
C ALA A 133 -16.30 9.92 14.98
N TRP A 134 -15.91 11.19 15.10
CA TRP A 134 -16.78 12.35 15.27
C TRP A 134 -17.56 12.76 14.01
N MET A 135 -17.30 12.17 12.84
CA MET A 135 -18.02 12.47 11.60
C MET A 135 -18.66 11.24 10.95
N ALA A 136 -19.75 11.48 10.22
CA ALA A 136 -20.37 10.52 9.32
C ALA A 136 -19.46 10.26 8.09
N SER A 137 -19.82 9.30 7.25
CA SER A 137 -18.99 8.91 6.11
C SER A 137 -18.71 10.09 5.16
N PRO A 138 -17.44 10.46 4.91
CA PRO A 138 -17.09 11.46 3.90
C PRO A 138 -17.02 10.87 2.48
N TYR A 139 -17.15 9.56 2.34
CA TYR A 139 -16.90 8.87 1.07
C TYR A 139 -18.14 8.80 0.20
N LEU A 140 -17.96 8.93 -1.10
CA LEU A 140 -19.04 8.78 -2.07
C LEU A 140 -19.63 7.35 -2.02
N PRO A 141 -20.93 7.17 -2.32
CA PRO A 141 -21.57 5.85 -2.30
C PRO A 141 -20.83 4.81 -3.14
N ALA A 142 -20.26 5.23 -4.28
CA ALA A 142 -19.41 4.40 -5.14
C ALA A 142 -18.26 3.71 -4.40
N ALA A 143 -17.63 4.40 -3.44
CA ALA A 143 -16.50 3.86 -2.66
C ALA A 143 -16.94 2.80 -1.63
N GLN A 144 -18.22 2.80 -1.24
CA GLN A 144 -18.77 1.90 -0.23
C GLN A 144 -19.25 0.56 -0.81
N PHE A 145 -19.55 0.49 -2.12
CA PHE A 145 -20.12 -0.70 -2.76
C PHE A 145 -19.28 -1.97 -2.58
N VAL A 146 -17.95 -1.85 -2.50
CA VAL A 146 -17.05 -3.01 -2.34
C VAL A 146 -17.16 -3.64 -0.96
N PHE A 147 -17.62 -2.87 0.04
CA PHE A 147 -17.74 -3.27 1.44
C PHE A 147 -19.19 -3.53 1.85
N TRP A 148 -20.12 -3.47 0.89
CA TRP A 148 -21.55 -3.68 1.08
C TRP A 148 -21.95 -5.17 1.07
N GLY A 149 -21.08 -6.06 1.54
CA GLY A 149 -21.26 -7.53 1.47
C GLY A 149 -20.87 -8.25 2.74
#